data_AF-A0A938N119-F1
#
_entry.id   AF-A0A938N119-F1
#
_cell.length_a   1.000
_cell.length_b   1.000
_cell.length_c   1.000
_cell.angle_alpha   90.00
_cell.angle_beta   90.00
_cell.angle_gamma   90.00
#
_symmetry.space_group_name_H-M   'P 1'
#
loop_
_entity.id
_entity.type
_entity.pdbx_description
1 polymer ?
#
loop_
_entity_poly.entity_id
_entity_poly.type
_entity_poly.pdbx_seq_one_letter_code
_entity_poly.pdbx_strand_id
1 'polypeptide(L)'
;QVCELGVLAVLGLLLKRLGFKRTLLIGAAAYMLRCLVFSMVFSIDPSFASKLALAGIGQSLHGFCFGCFLAVGYMYVDRIAPPDVRGSMQTVYGGSIVPLGFFVGGIVGGQVGSLFTTGTGEQMVRNWSGIWFSCALLCAVCVVVLWVFFPSRRAEERL
;
A
#
# COMPACT_ATOMS: atom_id res chain seq x y z
N GLN A 1 6.49 6.70 -10.85
CA GLN A 1 7.28 7.95 -10.79
C GLN A 1 6.48 9.25 -10.89
N VAL A 2 5.90 9.66 -12.04
CA VAL A 2 5.34 11.04 -12.16
C VAL A 2 4.20 11.30 -11.16
N CYS A 3 3.29 10.33 -10.98
CA CYS A 3 2.22 10.44 -9.97
C CYS A 3 2.76 10.53 -8.53
N GLU A 4 3.88 9.87 -8.22
CA GLU A 4 4.50 9.95 -6.89
C GLU A 4 5.01 11.35 -6.62
N LEU A 5 5.68 11.99 -7.59
CA LEU A 5 6.16 13.37 -7.46
C LEU A 5 4.99 14.33 -7.16
N GLY A 6 3.87 14.16 -7.86
CA GLY A 6 2.66 14.94 -7.60
C GLY A 6 2.10 14.72 -6.19
N VAL A 7 2.01 13.47 -5.73
CA VAL A 7 1.52 13.16 -4.38
C VAL A 7 2.46 13.70 -3.30
N LEU A 8 3.78 13.55 -3.47
CA LEU A 8 4.77 14.08 -2.54
C LEU A 8 4.72 15.61 -2.44
N ALA A 9 4.49 16.31 -3.56
CA ALA A 9 4.34 17.76 -3.56
C ALA A 9 3.14 18.24 -2.72
N VAL A 10 2.04 17.48 -2.71
CA VAL A 10 0.83 17.81 -1.95
C VAL A 10 0.84 17.21 -0.53
N LEU A 11 1.81 16.34 -0.22
CA LEU A 11 1.84 15.57 1.02
C LEU A 11 1.86 16.44 2.28
N GLY A 12 2.63 17.52 2.27
CA GLY A 12 2.66 18.48 3.39
C GLY A 12 1.30 19.11 3.66
N LEU A 13 0.52 19.40 2.61
CA LEU A 13 -0.84 19.93 2.74
C LEU A 13 -1.81 18.88 3.28
N LEU A 14 -1.70 17.63 2.82
CA LEU A 14 -2.49 16.51 3.34
C LEU A 14 -2.25 16.30 4.82
N LEU A 15 -0.99 16.28 5.27
CA LEU A 15 -0.65 16.14 6.67
C LEU A 15 -1.15 17.31 7.52
N LYS A 16 -0.99 18.56 7.04
CA LYS A 16 -1.50 19.75 7.75
C LYS A 16 -3.02 19.71 7.94
N ARG A 17 -3.77 19.29 6.91
CA ARG A 17 -5.24 19.27 6.95
C ARG A 17 -5.81 18.02 7.62
N LEU A 18 -5.27 16.85 7.32
CA LEU A 18 -5.85 15.55 7.67
C LEU A 18 -5.17 14.87 8.87
N GLY A 19 -3.91 15.19 9.16
CA GLY A 19 -3.08 14.50 10.17
C GLY A 19 -2.49 13.18 9.66
N PHE A 20 -1.70 12.51 10.50
CA PHE A 20 -1.01 11.27 10.11
C PHE A 20 -1.99 10.12 9.89
N LYS A 21 -2.88 9.86 10.85
CA LYS A 21 -3.86 8.76 10.78
C LYS A 21 -4.63 8.73 9.46
N ARG A 22 -5.25 9.85 9.09
CA ARG A 22 -6.10 9.93 7.89
C ARG A 22 -5.28 9.83 6.61
N THR A 23 -4.07 10.39 6.58
CA THR A 23 -3.20 10.31 5.40
C THR A 23 -2.73 8.86 5.17
N LEU A 24 -2.34 8.16 6.24
CA LEU A 24 -2.01 6.73 6.18
C LEU A 24 -3.20 5.89 5.71
N LEU A 25 -4.42 6.16 6.21
CA LEU A 25 -5.63 5.48 5.75
C LEU A 25 -5.89 5.69 4.25
N ILE A 26 -5.65 6.89 3.72
CA ILE A 26 -5.77 7.17 2.28
C ILE A 26 -4.78 6.32 1.49
N GLY A 27 -3.53 6.23 1.93
CA GLY A 27 -2.52 5.41 1.24
C GLY A 27 -2.86 3.91 1.27
N ALA A 28 -3.33 3.39 2.41
CA ALA A 28 -3.75 2.00 2.54
C ALA A 28 -5.02 1.68 1.71
N ALA A 29 -5.99 2.58 1.71
CA ALA A 29 -7.19 2.46 0.88
C ALA A 29 -6.87 2.56 -0.62
N ALA A 30 -5.93 3.41 -1.02
CA ALA A 30 -5.46 3.49 -2.40
C ALA A 30 -4.83 2.17 -2.87
N TYR A 31 -4.10 1.48 -1.99
CA TYR A 31 -3.56 0.16 -2.29
C TYR A 31 -4.65 -0.90 -2.45
N MET A 32 -5.65 -0.89 -1.54
CA MET A 32 -6.83 -1.75 -1.68
C MET A 32 -7.56 -1.51 -3.01
N LEU A 33 -7.81 -0.25 -3.38
CA LEU A 33 -8.44 0.11 -4.65
C LEU A 33 -7.61 -0.35 -5.85
N ARG A 34 -6.28 -0.23 -5.79
CA ARG A 34 -5.38 -0.73 -6.82
C ARG A 34 -5.51 -2.24 -7.00
N CYS A 35 -5.56 -3.00 -5.90
CA CYS A 35 -5.78 -4.45 -5.96
C CYS A 35 -7.15 -4.79 -6.58
N LEU A 36 -8.21 -4.06 -6.26
CA LEU A 36 -9.53 -4.25 -6.87
C LEU A 36 -9.50 -3.94 -8.37
N VAL A 37 -8.87 -2.84 -8.79
CA VAL A 37 -8.71 -2.49 -10.21
C VAL A 37 -8.02 -3.62 -10.96
N PHE A 38 -6.91 -4.15 -10.44
CA PHE A 38 -6.24 -5.27 -11.10
C PHE A 38 -7.05 -6.56 -11.09
N SER A 39 -7.77 -6.86 -10.01
CA SER A 39 -8.68 -8.01 -9.98
C SER A 39 -9.74 -7.92 -11.08
N MET A 40 -10.32 -6.73 -11.30
CA MET A 40 -11.31 -6.49 -12.36
C MET A 40 -10.71 -6.63 -13.76
N VAL A 41 -9.49 -6.13 -14.01
CA VAL A 41 -8.79 -6.26 -15.31
C VAL A 41 -8.75 -7.70 -15.80
N PHE A 42 -8.54 -8.65 -14.89
CA PHE A 42 -8.46 -10.08 -15.21
C PHE A 42 -9.82 -10.79 -15.16
N SER A 43 -10.86 -10.18 -14.58
CA SER A 43 -12.19 -10.80 -14.45
C SER A 43 -13.13 -10.49 -15.60
N ILE A 44 -13.10 -9.26 -16.13
CA ILE A 44 -14.06 -8.80 -17.16
C ILE A 44 -13.51 -8.93 -18.58
N ASP A 45 -12.29 -9.46 -18.73
CA ASP A 45 -11.50 -9.59 -19.96
C ASP A 45 -11.76 -8.48 -21.00
N PRO A 46 -11.52 -7.20 -20.64
CA PRO A 46 -11.95 -6.11 -21.48
C PRO A 46 -11.02 -5.94 -22.69
N SER A 47 -11.38 -5.09 -23.64
CA SER A 47 -10.54 -4.80 -24.81
C SER A 47 -9.11 -4.42 -24.41
N PHE A 48 -8.13 -4.65 -25.29
CA PHE A 48 -6.74 -4.32 -25.01
C PHE A 48 -6.54 -2.85 -24.57
N ALA A 49 -7.26 -1.92 -25.21
CA ALA A 49 -7.24 -0.51 -24.84
C ALA A 49 -7.76 -0.28 -23.41
N SER A 50 -8.85 -0.95 -23.03
CA SER A 50 -9.41 -0.88 -21.68
C SER A 50 -8.48 -1.49 -20.62
N LYS A 51 -7.81 -2.61 -20.94
CA LYS A 51 -6.78 -3.21 -20.05
C LYS A 51 -5.64 -2.23 -19.81
N LEU A 52 -5.15 -1.58 -20.86
CA LEU A 52 -4.08 -0.58 -20.76
C LEU A 52 -4.51 0.63 -19.91
N ALA A 53 -5.74 1.12 -20.10
CA ALA A 53 -6.28 2.23 -19.31
C ALA A 53 -6.40 1.87 -17.82
N LEU A 54 -6.96 0.70 -17.50
CA LEU A 54 -7.08 0.23 -16.11
C LEU A 54 -5.72 -0.04 -15.46
N ALA A 55 -4.76 -0.58 -16.22
CA ALA A 55 -3.39 -0.73 -15.75
C ALA A 55 -2.74 0.64 -15.45
N GLY A 56 -2.98 1.63 -16.31
CA GLY A 56 -2.58 3.02 -16.08
C GLY A 56 -3.15 3.59 -14.78
N ILE A 57 -4.46 3.42 -14.54
CA ILE A 57 -5.13 3.85 -13.30
C ILE A 57 -4.51 3.15 -12.07
N GLY A 58 -4.33 1.83 -12.14
CA GLY A 58 -3.70 1.05 -11.07
C GLY A 58 -2.26 1.48 -10.78
N GLN A 59 -1.54 1.96 -11.80
CA GLN A 59 -0.20 2.50 -11.65
C GLN A 59 -0.21 3.93 -11.11
N SER A 60 -1.17 4.78 -11.48
CA SER A 60 -1.34 6.11 -10.88
C SER A 60 -1.64 6.03 -9.37
N LEU A 61 -2.44 5.04 -8.95
CA LEU A 61 -2.71 4.78 -7.53
C LEU A 61 -1.45 4.41 -6.73
N HIS A 62 -0.41 3.88 -7.38
CA HIS A 62 0.86 3.60 -6.72
C HIS A 62 1.47 4.86 -6.08
N GLY A 63 1.29 6.04 -6.71
CA GLY A 63 1.77 7.29 -6.14
C GLY A 63 1.14 7.62 -4.79
N PHE A 64 -0.16 7.33 -4.61
CA PHE A 64 -0.83 7.49 -3.32
C PHE A 64 -0.37 6.45 -2.31
N CYS A 65 -0.16 5.20 -2.73
CA CYS A 65 0.38 4.16 -1.86
C CYS A 65 1.76 4.56 -1.33
N PHE A 66 2.66 4.95 -2.23
CA PHE A 66 4.01 5.37 -1.87
C PHE A 66 4.02 6.63 -1.01
N GLY A 67 3.36 7.69 -1.46
CA GLY A 67 3.39 8.98 -0.78
C GLY A 67 2.60 8.98 0.53
N CYS A 68 1.34 8.55 0.50
CA CYS A 68 0.45 8.69 1.67
C CYS A 68 0.61 7.58 2.71
N PHE A 69 1.17 6.42 2.34
CA PHE A 69 1.44 5.34 3.30
C PHE A 69 2.92 5.23 3.64
N LEU A 70 3.76 4.90 2.65
CA LEU A 70 5.17 4.60 2.92
C LEU A 70 5.93 5.84 3.39
N ALA A 71 5.90 6.94 2.62
CA ALA A 71 6.62 8.16 2.96
C ALA A 71 6.09 8.80 4.26
N VAL A 72 4.77 8.83 4.45
CA VAL A 72 4.17 9.29 5.72
C VAL A 72 4.59 8.43 6.91
N GLY A 73 4.77 7.12 6.71
CA GLY A 73 5.30 6.23 7.74
C GLY A 73 6.69 6.68 8.25
N TYR A 74 7.60 7.01 7.32
CA TYR A 74 8.92 7.58 7.70
C TYR A 74 8.76 8.91 8.44
N MET A 75 7.89 9.80 7.94
CA MET A 75 7.64 11.10 8.58
C MET A 75 7.04 10.93 9.98
N TYR A 76 6.20 9.92 10.20
CA TYR A 76 5.60 9.64 11.50
C TYR A 76 6.65 9.12 12.49
N VAL A 77 7.50 8.19 12.05
CA VAL A 77 8.61 7.68 12.86
C VAL A 77 9.56 8.81 13.25
N ASP A 78 9.91 9.69 12.32
CA ASP A 78 10.72 10.88 12.61
C ASP A 78 10.05 11.82 13.62
N ARG A 79 8.72 12.02 13.48
CA ARG A 79 7.94 12.92 14.33
C ARG A 79 7.87 12.47 15.79
N ILE A 80 7.78 11.16 16.03
CA ILE A 80 7.71 10.59 17.39
C ILE A 80 9.09 10.32 18.00
N ALA A 81 10.16 10.35 17.19
CA ALA A 81 11.50 10.09 17.65
C ALA A 81 12.12 11.33 18.33
N PRO A 82 12.83 11.15 19.45
CA PRO A 82 13.64 12.20 20.06
C PRO A 82 14.67 12.77 19.07
N PRO A 83 14.96 14.09 19.10
CA PRO A 83 15.78 14.76 18.07
C PRO A 83 17.16 14.14 17.85
N ASP A 84 17.77 13.60 18.91
CA ASP A 84 19.08 12.96 18.94
C ASP A 84 19.12 11.58 18.27
N VAL A 85 17.97 10.90 18.14
CA VAL A 85 17.90 9.53 17.58
C VAL A 85 17.02 9.41 16.32
N ARG A 86 16.51 10.52 15.79
CA ARG A 86 15.65 10.54 14.58
C ARG A 86 16.23 9.78 13.40
N GLY A 87 17.50 10.03 13.06
CA GLY A 87 18.18 9.35 11.95
C GLY A 87 18.29 7.84 12.18
N SER A 88 18.60 7.42 13.41
CA SER A 88 18.65 6.01 13.78
C SER A 88 17.29 5.34 13.70
N MET A 89 16.22 6.00 14.16
CA MET A 89 14.86 5.48 14.09
C MET A 89 14.36 5.33 12.64
N GLN A 90 14.66 6.31 11.76
CA GLN A 90 14.37 6.18 10.34
C GLN A 90 15.16 5.03 9.69
N THR A 91 16.42 4.83 10.12
CA THR A 91 17.26 3.72 9.64
C THR A 91 16.72 2.36 10.09
N VAL A 92 16.27 2.23 11.34
CA VAL A 92 15.62 1.00 11.84
C VAL A 92 14.32 0.74 11.09
N TYR A 93 13.49 1.77 10.91
CA TYR A 93 12.23 1.63 10.17
C TYR A 93 12.46 1.22 8.72
N GLY A 94 13.34 1.93 8.01
CA GLY A 94 13.60 1.66 6.59
C GLY A 94 14.51 0.48 6.30
N GLY A 95 15.42 0.15 7.21
CA GLY A 95 16.40 -0.92 7.05
C GLY A 95 15.95 -2.25 7.64
N SER A 96 15.01 -2.24 8.60
CA SER A 96 14.53 -3.48 9.24
C SER A 96 13.02 -3.67 9.06
N ILE A 97 12.20 -2.70 9.48
CA ILE A 97 10.74 -2.89 9.52
C ILE A 97 10.15 -3.01 8.10
N VAL A 98 10.50 -2.09 7.20
CA VAL A 98 9.99 -2.11 5.82
C VAL A 98 10.46 -3.36 5.05
N PRO A 99 11.75 -3.76 5.06
CA PRO A 99 12.20 -4.98 4.41
C PRO A 99 11.59 -6.25 4.99
N LEU A 100 11.40 -6.34 6.32
CA LEU A 100 10.67 -7.45 6.93
C LEU A 100 9.24 -7.56 6.41
N GLY A 101 8.55 -6.43 6.23
CA GLY A 101 7.24 -6.37 5.60
C GLY A 101 7.24 -6.93 4.17
N PHE A 102 8.23 -6.56 3.36
CA PHE A 102 8.38 -7.12 2.01
C PHE A 102 8.73 -8.60 2.02
N PHE A 103 9.57 -9.06 2.93
CA PHE A 103 9.95 -10.45 3.06
C PHE A 103 8.75 -11.34 3.41
N VAL A 104 8.02 -11.00 4.48
CA VAL A 104 6.79 -11.70 4.87
C VAL A 104 5.73 -11.62 3.77
N GLY A 105 5.58 -10.43 3.15
CA GLY A 105 4.68 -10.24 2.02
C GLY A 105 5.02 -11.12 0.81
N GLY A 106 6.30 -11.35 0.54
CA GLY A 106 6.77 -12.25 -0.50
C GLY A 106 6.39 -13.71 -0.23
N ILE A 107 6.54 -14.17 1.02
CA ILE A 107 6.14 -15.53 1.44
C ILE A 107 4.64 -15.70 1.28
N VAL A 108 3.84 -14.80 1.86
CA VAL A 108 2.38 -14.86 1.81
C VAL A 108 1.90 -14.75 0.36
N GLY A 109 2.47 -13.83 -0.43
CA GLY A 109 2.15 -13.67 -1.85
C GLY A 109 2.48 -14.90 -2.69
N GLY A 110 3.58 -15.60 -2.37
CA GLY A 110 3.93 -16.88 -2.99
C GLY A 110 2.92 -17.98 -2.68
N GLN A 111 2.51 -18.11 -1.42
CA GLN A 111 1.50 -19.08 -0.98
C GLN A 111 0.12 -18.80 -1.58
N VAL A 112 -0.32 -17.54 -1.58
CA VAL A 112 -1.55 -17.13 -2.27
C VAL A 112 -1.43 -17.45 -3.76
N GLY A 113 -0.28 -17.15 -4.35
CA GLY A 113 0.01 -17.45 -5.75
C GLY A 113 -0.15 -18.93 -6.11
N SER A 114 0.35 -19.83 -5.26
CA SER A 114 0.21 -21.28 -5.49
C SER A 114 -1.22 -21.77 -5.28
N LEU A 115 -1.95 -21.25 -4.29
CA LEU A 115 -3.37 -21.59 -4.06
C LEU A 115 -4.27 -21.24 -5.25
N PHE A 116 -3.97 -20.16 -5.96
CA PHE A 116 -4.71 -19.70 -7.13
C PHE A 116 -4.11 -20.18 -8.46
N THR A 117 -3.23 -21.19 -8.42
CA THR A 117 -2.69 -21.81 -9.63
C THR A 117 -3.11 -23.28 -9.70
N THR A 118 -3.65 -23.68 -10.85
CA THR A 118 -4.07 -25.06 -11.12
C THR A 118 -3.29 -25.64 -12.30
N GLY A 119 -3.11 -26.96 -12.32
CA GLY A 119 -2.39 -27.68 -13.38
C GLY A 119 -0.92 -27.94 -13.05
N THR A 120 -0.27 -28.73 -13.90
CA THR A 120 1.15 -29.13 -13.78
C THR A 120 1.85 -28.98 -15.12
N GLY A 121 3.12 -28.55 -15.13
CA GLY A 121 3.91 -28.41 -16.36
C GLY A 121 3.37 -27.31 -17.29
N GLU A 122 3.23 -27.60 -18.57
CA GLU A 122 2.78 -26.63 -19.60
C GLU A 122 1.31 -26.20 -19.45
N GLN A 123 0.49 -26.91 -18.67
CA GLN A 123 -0.92 -26.58 -18.43
C GLN A 123 -1.17 -25.72 -17.18
N MET A 124 -0.15 -25.02 -16.70
CA MET A 124 -0.27 -24.18 -15.51
C MET A 124 -1.14 -22.95 -15.81
N VAL A 125 -2.35 -22.92 -15.22
CA VAL A 125 -3.29 -21.80 -15.33
C VAL A 125 -3.35 -21.04 -14.01
N ARG A 126 -3.07 -19.74 -14.06
CA ARG A 126 -3.05 -18.87 -12.87
C ARG A 126 -4.22 -17.91 -12.83
N ASN A 127 -5.03 -18.00 -11.77
CA ASN A 127 -6.15 -17.10 -11.54
C ASN A 127 -5.66 -15.77 -10.93
N TRP A 128 -5.30 -14.83 -11.81
CA TRP A 128 -4.85 -13.49 -11.41
C TRP A 128 -5.93 -12.68 -10.68
N SER A 129 -7.20 -12.81 -11.10
CA SER A 129 -8.29 -12.07 -10.48
C SER A 129 -8.45 -12.43 -8.99
N GLY A 130 -8.41 -13.73 -8.68
CA GLY A 130 -8.47 -14.25 -7.31
C GLY A 130 -7.28 -13.82 -6.45
N ILE A 131 -6.07 -13.83 -7.01
CA ILE A 131 -4.86 -13.34 -6.33
C ILE A 131 -5.03 -11.87 -5.94
N TRP A 132 -5.38 -11.01 -6.91
CA TRP A 132 -5.53 -9.57 -6.64
C TRP A 132 -6.69 -9.28 -5.68
N PHE A 133 -7.77 -10.04 -5.76
CA PHE A 133 -8.89 -9.92 -4.82
C PHE A 133 -8.49 -10.30 -3.39
N SER A 134 -7.72 -11.39 -3.22
CA SER A 134 -7.22 -11.79 -1.90
C SER A 134 -6.29 -10.73 -1.29
N CYS A 135 -5.46 -10.07 -2.11
CA CYS A 135 -4.67 -8.91 -1.68
C CYS A 135 -5.58 -7.75 -1.24
N ALA A 136 -6.64 -7.46 -1.98
CA ALA A 136 -7.60 -6.41 -1.60
C ALA A 136 -8.27 -6.72 -0.25
N LEU A 137 -8.66 -7.98 -0.01
CA LEU A 137 -9.24 -8.42 1.27
C LEU A 137 -8.25 -8.26 2.43
N LEU A 138 -7.00 -8.72 2.26
CA LEU A 138 -5.95 -8.54 3.25
C LEU A 138 -5.73 -7.06 3.57
N CYS A 139 -5.69 -6.20 2.54
CA CYS A 139 -5.55 -4.77 2.74
C CYS A 139 -6.76 -4.13 3.42
N ALA A 140 -7.98 -4.61 3.16
CA ALA A 140 -9.16 -4.16 3.88
C ALA A 140 -9.03 -4.43 5.39
N VAL A 141 -8.53 -5.62 5.76
CA VAL A 141 -8.21 -5.95 7.16
C VAL A 141 -7.16 -4.99 7.72
N CYS A 142 -6.07 -4.74 6.99
CA CYS A 142 -5.03 -3.79 7.42
C CYS A 142 -5.56 -2.36 7.58
N VAL A 143 -6.47 -1.91 6.70
CA VAL A 143 -7.14 -0.59 6.82
C VAL A 143 -7.96 -0.52 8.09
N VAL A 144 -8.73 -1.57 8.42
CA VAL A 144 -9.52 -1.63 9.66
C VAL A 144 -8.60 -1.63 10.88
N VAL A 145 -7.54 -2.44 10.88
CA VAL A 145 -6.54 -2.47 11.96
C VAL A 145 -5.92 -1.09 12.15
N LEU A 146 -5.48 -0.43 11.08
CA LEU A 146 -4.92 0.92 11.16
C LEU A 146 -5.97 1.92 11.65
N TRP A 147 -7.23 1.81 11.22
CA TRP A 147 -8.28 2.69 11.69
C TRP A 147 -8.58 2.53 13.18
N VAL A 148 -8.57 1.31 13.71
CA VAL A 148 -8.84 1.02 15.13
C VAL A 148 -7.66 1.40 16.02
N PHE A 149 -6.45 0.92 15.68
CA PHE A 149 -5.29 1.00 16.58
C PHE A 149 -4.46 2.27 16.43
N PHE A 150 -4.54 2.98 15.31
CA PHE A 150 -3.69 4.17 15.11
C PHE A 150 -4.17 5.36 15.97
N PRO A 151 -3.27 6.06 16.68
CA PRO A 151 -3.62 7.19 17.55
C PRO A 151 -4.43 8.28 16.85
N SER A 152 -5.36 8.91 17.58
CA SER A 152 -6.12 10.04 17.02
C SER A 152 -5.26 11.30 16.92
N ARG A 153 -5.63 12.23 16.02
CA ARG A 153 -4.94 13.52 15.83
C ARG A 153 -4.66 14.29 17.13
N ARG A 154 -5.59 14.26 18.10
CA ARG A 154 -5.42 14.94 19.40
C ARG A 154 -4.32 14.29 20.26
N ALA A 155 -4.09 12.99 20.08
CA ALA A 155 -2.96 12.30 20.69
C ALA A 155 -1.67 12.57 19.91
N GLU A 156 -1.71 12.67 18.58
CA GLU A 156 -0.55 13.06 17.74
C GLU A 156 0.01 14.44 18.10
N GLU A 157 -0.86 15.40 18.43
CA GLU A 157 -0.45 16.77 18.84
C GLU A 157 0.22 16.81 20.23
N ARG A 158 0.08 15.76 21.04
CA ARG A 158 0.68 15.63 22.39
C ARG A 158 1.99 14.85 22.42
N LEU A 159 2.29 14.10 21.35
CA LEU A 159 3.55 13.40 21.10
C LEU A 159 4.54 14.35 20.40
#